data_AF-A0A350P057-F1
#
_entry.id   AF-A0A350P057-F1
#
_cell.length_a   1.000
_cell.length_b   1.000
_cell.length_c   1.000
_cell.angle_alpha   90.00
_cell.angle_beta   90.00
_cell.angle_gamma   90.00
#
_symmetry.space_group_name_H-M   'P 1'
#
loop_
_entity.id
_entity.type
_entity.pdbx_description
1 polymer ?
#
loop_
_entity_poly.entity_id
_entity_poly.type
_entity_poly.pdbx_seq_one_letter_code
_entity_poly.pdbx_strand_id
1 'polypeptide(L)'
;LRGIDVEVVQIGSATCGKPYGFYPTDNCGTTYFTIQFQGVNAKGFGDYADGFIPSSSPNFDFELPGCTVSDDFSAALGDPEEAMLSTALAHSATGSCPAVTVSSTSQLQNNSLGRDDGLSIKRPNELKSSIFLHNKISTPIRQPE
;
A
#
# COMPACT_ATOMS: atom_id res chain seq x y z
N LEU A 1 -3.07 -11.96 13.93
CA LEU A 1 -4.30 -12.35 13.20
C LEU A 1 -4.82 -13.75 13.53
N ARG A 2 -4.11 -14.53 14.38
CA ARG A 2 -4.64 -15.75 15.02
C ARG A 2 -5.83 -15.49 15.97
N GLY A 3 -6.47 -14.32 15.95
CA GLY A 3 -7.38 -13.85 17.00
C GLY A 3 -8.62 -14.72 17.21
N ILE A 4 -9.01 -15.52 16.22
CA ILE A 4 -10.17 -16.43 16.28
C ILE A 4 -9.86 -17.83 15.72
N ASP A 5 -8.58 -18.25 15.74
CA ASP A 5 -8.12 -19.57 15.28
C ASP A 5 -8.43 -19.88 13.80
N VAL A 6 -8.46 -18.84 12.97
CA VAL A 6 -8.50 -18.96 11.50
C VAL A 6 -7.08 -18.84 10.95
N GLU A 7 -6.75 -19.72 10.01
CA GLU A 7 -5.50 -19.64 9.25
C GLU A 7 -5.55 -18.45 8.29
N VAL A 8 -4.52 -17.61 8.34
CA VAL A 8 -4.34 -16.48 7.44
C VAL A 8 -2.93 -16.56 6.88
N VAL A 9 -2.83 -16.62 5.55
CA VAL A 9 -1.57 -16.58 4.81
C VAL A 9 -1.43 -15.22 4.16
N GLN A 10 -0.33 -14.51 4.42
CA GLN A 10 -0.05 -13.22 3.81
C GLN A 10 0.77 -13.38 2.53
N ILE A 11 0.22 -12.90 1.42
CA ILE A 11 0.92 -12.80 0.15
C ILE A 11 1.21 -11.32 -0.10
N GLY A 12 2.46 -10.98 -0.35
CA GLY A 12 2.88 -9.60 -0.57
C GLY A 12 4.01 -9.19 0.38
N SER A 13 4.19 -7.89 0.57
CA SER A 13 5.17 -7.33 1.50
C SER A 13 4.60 -7.11 2.91
N ALA A 14 5.46 -6.73 3.85
CA ALA A 14 5.03 -6.29 5.17
C ALA A 14 4.07 -5.10 5.04
N THR A 15 2.97 -5.12 5.80
CA THR A 15 2.04 -3.98 5.80
C THR A 15 2.64 -2.80 6.54
N CYS A 16 2.16 -1.58 6.29
CA CYS A 16 2.78 -0.38 6.87
C CYS A 16 2.65 -0.25 8.39
N GLY A 17 1.73 -0.99 9.02
CA GLY A 17 1.47 -0.89 10.44
C GLY A 17 0.70 0.36 10.87
N LYS A 18 -0.54 0.16 11.31
CA LYS A 18 -1.37 1.22 11.90
C LYS A 18 -2.48 0.58 12.74
N PRO A 19 -2.23 0.29 14.02
CA PRO A 19 -3.24 -0.29 14.90
C PRO A 19 -4.21 0.76 15.47
N TYR A 20 -4.05 2.03 15.11
CA TYR A 20 -4.76 3.14 15.73
C TYR A 20 -5.86 3.70 14.82
N GLY A 21 -7.01 3.97 15.43
CA GLY A 21 -8.15 4.62 14.81
C GLY A 21 -8.48 5.99 15.42
N PHE A 22 -9.37 6.70 14.75
CA PHE A 22 -9.81 8.04 15.14
C PHE A 22 -11.27 8.25 14.79
N TYR A 23 -11.95 9.09 15.56
CA TYR A 23 -13.22 9.70 15.20
C TYR A 23 -12.94 11.14 14.71
N PRO A 24 -13.32 11.51 13.49
CA PRO A 24 -13.08 12.85 12.97
C PRO A 24 -13.85 13.91 13.77
N THR A 25 -13.21 15.05 14.01
CA THR A 25 -13.83 16.20 14.68
C THR A 25 -13.69 17.45 13.81
N ASP A 26 -14.82 18.04 13.43
CA ASP A 26 -14.82 19.27 12.63
C ASP A 26 -14.74 20.52 13.52
N ASN A 27 -13.99 21.52 13.06
CA ASN A 27 -13.93 22.84 13.65
C ASN A 27 -13.66 23.89 12.55
N CYS A 28 -14.67 24.73 12.26
CA CYS A 28 -14.57 25.87 11.35
C CYS A 28 -13.95 25.55 9.97
N GLY A 29 -14.36 24.42 9.36
CA GLY A 29 -13.87 23.98 8.05
C GLY A 29 -12.57 23.18 8.08
N THR A 30 -12.02 22.90 9.25
CA THR A 30 -10.89 21.96 9.44
C THR A 30 -11.38 20.70 10.13
N THR A 31 -11.11 19.53 9.55
CA THR A 31 -11.37 18.22 10.16
C THR A 31 -10.11 17.71 10.85
N TYR A 32 -10.20 17.44 12.14
CA TYR A 32 -9.13 16.90 12.97
C TYR A 32 -9.27 15.37 13.07
N PHE A 33 -8.18 14.66 12.81
CA PHE A 33 -8.10 13.20 12.89
C PHE A 33 -7.13 12.78 14.00
N THR A 34 -7.53 12.97 15.26
CA THR A 34 -6.72 12.61 16.43
C THR A 34 -6.86 11.13 16.77
N ILE A 35 -5.74 10.44 17.01
CA ILE A 35 -5.74 9.05 17.48
C ILE A 35 -6.51 8.95 18.80
N GLN A 36 -7.51 8.07 18.85
CA GLN A 36 -8.42 7.95 19.99
C GLN A 36 -8.56 6.51 20.51
N PHE A 37 -8.25 5.50 19.69
CA PHE A 37 -8.34 4.11 20.12
C PHE A 37 -7.32 3.24 19.39
N GLN A 38 -7.00 2.11 20.00
CA GLN A 38 -6.23 1.02 19.42
C GLN A 38 -7.17 -0.15 19.08
N GLY A 39 -6.99 -0.73 17.90
CA GLY A 39 -7.65 -1.98 17.52
C GLY A 39 -6.96 -3.16 18.19
N VAL A 40 -7.74 -3.96 18.92
CA VAL A 40 -7.29 -5.18 19.59
C VAL A 40 -8.12 -6.35 19.06
N ASN A 41 -7.47 -7.46 18.73
CA ASN A 41 -8.16 -8.66 18.25
C ASN A 41 -8.82 -9.46 19.40
N ALA A 42 -9.55 -10.54 19.09
CA ALA A 42 -10.22 -11.37 20.10
C ALA A 42 -9.27 -12.15 21.05
N LYS A 43 -7.96 -12.17 20.78
CA LYS A 43 -6.92 -12.70 21.67
C LYS A 43 -6.23 -11.64 22.51
N GLY A 44 -6.68 -10.38 22.46
CA GLY A 44 -6.11 -9.30 23.26
C GLY A 44 -4.82 -8.69 22.70
N PHE A 45 -4.40 -9.04 21.48
CA PHE A 45 -3.22 -8.44 20.84
C PHE A 45 -3.62 -7.27 19.93
N GLY A 46 -2.89 -6.15 20.01
CA GLY A 46 -3.12 -4.95 19.21
C GLY A 46 -1.84 -4.22 18.74
N ASP A 47 -0.66 -4.74 19.03
CA ASP A 47 0.62 -4.06 18.72
C ASP A 47 1.06 -4.32 17.27
N TYR A 48 0.22 -3.91 16.33
CA TYR A 48 0.48 -4.00 14.89
C TYR A 48 1.17 -2.74 14.33
N ALA A 49 1.95 -2.05 15.15
CA ALA A 49 2.63 -0.81 14.76
C ALA A 49 3.69 -1.02 13.67
N ASP A 50 4.32 -2.20 13.66
CA ASP A 50 5.30 -2.61 12.64
C ASP A 50 4.64 -3.33 11.44
N GLY A 51 3.31 -3.48 11.47
CA GLY A 51 2.53 -4.16 10.43
C GLY A 51 2.52 -5.68 10.56
N PHE A 52 1.85 -6.32 9.60
CA PHE A 52 1.86 -7.76 9.46
C PHE A 52 3.00 -8.17 8.55
N ILE A 53 3.80 -9.12 9.00
CA ILE A 53 5.02 -9.54 8.31
C ILE A 53 4.86 -10.99 7.83
N PRO A 54 4.96 -11.26 6.52
CA PRO A 54 4.97 -12.63 6.01
C PRO A 54 6.31 -13.30 6.39
N SER A 55 6.23 -14.50 6.98
CA SER A 55 7.35 -15.30 7.44
C SER A 55 7.09 -16.78 7.22
N SER A 56 8.13 -17.55 6.90
CA SER A 56 8.06 -19.02 6.82
C SER A 56 8.02 -19.69 8.19
N SER A 57 8.43 -18.99 9.24
CA SER A 57 8.42 -19.49 10.62
C SER A 57 8.05 -18.36 11.59
N PRO A 58 6.76 -17.99 11.68
CA PRO A 58 6.29 -16.91 12.55
C PRO A 58 6.56 -17.19 14.03
N ASN A 59 7.25 -16.27 14.70
CA ASN A 59 7.56 -16.32 16.13
C ASN A 59 6.80 -15.25 16.94
N PHE A 60 6.36 -14.17 16.31
CA PHE A 60 5.62 -13.07 16.95
C PHE A 60 4.17 -12.98 16.46
N ASP A 61 3.27 -12.38 17.26
CA ASP A 61 1.83 -12.30 16.98
C ASP A 61 1.45 -11.44 15.76
N PHE A 62 2.37 -10.58 15.31
CA PHE A 62 2.27 -9.77 14.10
C PHE A 62 2.90 -10.45 12.87
N GLU A 63 3.64 -11.55 13.04
CA GLU A 63 4.13 -12.36 11.94
C GLU A 63 3.06 -13.37 11.50
N LEU A 64 2.94 -13.57 10.19
CA LEU A 64 2.00 -14.50 9.57
C LEU A 64 2.74 -15.47 8.67
N PRO A 65 2.27 -16.73 8.55
CA PRO A 65 2.67 -17.58 7.43
C PRO A 65 2.46 -16.83 6.12
N GLY A 66 3.39 -16.91 5.17
CA GLY A 66 3.24 -16.11 3.97
C GLY A 66 4.40 -16.13 3.00
N CYS A 67 4.15 -15.51 1.84
CA CYS A 67 5.10 -15.37 0.76
C CYS A 67 5.39 -13.90 0.51
N THR A 68 6.68 -13.54 0.56
CA THR A 68 7.14 -12.21 0.19
C THR A 68 7.21 -12.09 -1.32
N VAL A 69 6.29 -11.33 -1.90
CA VAL A 69 6.23 -11.00 -3.34
C VAL A 69 5.94 -9.52 -3.49
N SER A 70 6.51 -8.88 -4.51
CA SER A 70 6.25 -7.47 -4.82
C SER A 70 5.16 -7.37 -5.88
N ASP A 71 4.33 -6.34 -5.78
CA ASP A 71 3.47 -5.92 -6.90
C ASP A 71 4.37 -5.35 -7.99
N ASP A 72 4.45 -6.03 -9.12
CA ASP A 72 5.31 -5.64 -10.24
C ASP A 72 4.59 -4.74 -11.25
N PHE A 73 3.29 -4.51 -11.07
CA PHE A 73 2.43 -3.73 -11.95
C PHE A 73 2.49 -4.15 -13.43
N SER A 74 2.91 -5.40 -13.71
CA SER A 74 3.09 -5.90 -15.07
C SER A 74 1.80 -6.44 -15.69
N ALA A 75 0.82 -6.78 -14.85
CA ALA A 75 -0.50 -7.28 -15.24
C ALA A 75 -1.63 -6.54 -14.50
N ALA A 76 -2.85 -6.65 -15.01
CA ALA A 76 -4.01 -6.05 -14.39
C ALA A 76 -4.46 -6.84 -13.14
N LEU A 77 -5.11 -6.16 -12.19
CA LEU A 77 -5.71 -6.83 -11.03
C LEU A 77 -6.73 -7.89 -11.49
N GLY A 78 -6.57 -9.12 -10.99
CA GLY A 78 -7.40 -10.26 -11.36
C GLY A 78 -6.89 -11.08 -12.55
N ASP A 79 -5.83 -10.62 -13.22
CA ASP A 79 -5.10 -11.45 -14.20
C ASP A 79 -4.40 -12.61 -13.46
N PRO A 80 -4.60 -13.88 -13.84
CA PRO A 80 -3.92 -15.01 -13.21
C PRO A 80 -2.40 -14.92 -13.23
N GLU A 81 -1.82 -14.14 -14.15
CA GLU A 81 -0.37 -13.90 -14.25
C GLU A 81 0.12 -12.70 -13.42
N GLU A 82 -0.77 -11.97 -12.74
CA GLU A 82 -0.37 -10.93 -11.78
C GLU A 82 0.44 -11.56 -10.62
N ALA A 83 1.57 -10.95 -10.26
CA ALA A 83 2.58 -11.58 -9.40
C ALA A 83 2.04 -12.02 -8.03
N MET A 84 1.22 -11.20 -7.37
CA MET A 84 0.63 -11.53 -6.07
C MET A 84 -0.47 -12.60 -6.21
N LEU A 85 -1.35 -12.47 -7.20
CA LEU A 85 -2.43 -13.42 -7.45
C LEU A 85 -1.90 -14.80 -7.87
N SER A 86 -0.99 -14.85 -8.83
CA SER A 86 -0.31 -16.09 -9.26
C SER A 86 0.39 -16.79 -8.09
N THR A 87 1.08 -16.01 -7.23
CA THR A 87 1.71 -16.52 -6.01
C THR A 87 0.68 -17.08 -5.03
N ALA A 88 -0.45 -16.40 -4.83
CA ALA A 88 -1.53 -16.88 -3.97
C ALA A 88 -2.14 -18.19 -4.49
N LEU A 89 -2.38 -18.29 -5.80
CA LEU A 89 -2.89 -19.49 -6.46
C LEU A 89 -1.91 -20.66 -6.30
N ALA A 90 -0.61 -20.43 -6.56
CA ALA A 90 0.43 -21.43 -6.40
C ALA A 90 0.56 -21.92 -4.95
N HIS A 91 0.52 -21.00 -3.97
CA HIS A 91 0.53 -21.36 -2.55
C HIS A 91 -0.72 -22.16 -2.17
N SER A 92 -1.90 -21.79 -2.68
CA SER A 92 -3.14 -22.53 -2.39
C SER A 92 -3.10 -23.98 -2.92
N ALA A 93 -2.43 -24.20 -4.05
CA ALA A 93 -2.31 -25.51 -4.68
C ALA A 93 -1.24 -26.41 -4.05
N THR A 94 -0.13 -25.81 -3.58
CA THR A 94 1.07 -26.55 -3.14
C THR A 94 1.34 -26.47 -1.64
N GLY A 95 0.73 -25.51 -0.94
CA GLY A 95 1.02 -25.19 0.46
C GLY A 95 2.41 -24.58 0.67
N SER A 96 3.06 -24.08 -0.38
CA SER A 96 4.42 -23.52 -0.31
C SER A 96 4.57 -22.29 -1.18
N CYS A 97 5.46 -21.39 -0.78
CA CYS A 97 5.76 -20.21 -1.58
C CYS A 97 6.53 -20.59 -2.84
N PRO A 98 6.13 -20.11 -4.02
CA PRO A 98 6.90 -20.31 -5.24
C PRO A 98 8.28 -19.67 -5.09
N ALA A 99 9.29 -20.31 -5.70
CA ALA A 99 10.62 -19.72 -5.77
C ALA A 99 10.52 -18.38 -6.51
N VAL A 100 10.93 -17.30 -5.87
CA VAL A 100 10.89 -15.97 -6.47
C VAL A 100 11.81 -15.98 -7.69
N THR A 101 11.25 -16.02 -8.90
CA THR A 101 12.02 -15.75 -10.12
C THR A 101 12.30 -14.27 -10.15
N VAL A 102 13.39 -13.86 -9.49
CA VAL A 102 13.93 -12.51 -9.64
C VAL A 102 14.43 -12.40 -11.08
N SER A 103 13.59 -11.92 -11.99
CA SER A 103 14.02 -11.47 -13.31
C SER A 103 14.98 -10.31 -13.09
N SER A 104 16.27 -10.64 -13.02
CA SER A 104 17.37 -9.70 -12.85
C SER A 104 17.57 -8.94 -14.15
N THR A 105 16.70 -7.97 -14.45
CA THR A 105 16.86 -7.10 -15.63
C THR A 105 17.81 -5.95 -15.31
N SER A 106 19.06 -6.15 -15.78
CA SER A 106 20.09 -5.19 -16.20
C SER A 106 20.62 -4.12 -15.23
N GLN A 107 21.92 -4.24 -14.96
CA GLN A 107 22.81 -3.24 -14.37
C GLN A 107 22.69 -1.88 -15.10
N LEU A 108 22.27 -0.84 -14.38
CA LEU A 108 22.43 0.53 -14.85
C LEU A 108 23.89 0.96 -14.63
N GLN A 109 24.66 1.03 -15.71
CA GLN A 109 25.97 1.68 -15.73
C GLN A 109 25.78 3.20 -15.58
N ASN A 110 26.19 3.73 -14.43
CA ASN A 110 26.28 5.17 -14.19
C ASN A 110 27.39 5.77 -15.06
N ASN A 111 27.01 6.44 -16.14
CA ASN A 111 27.91 7.31 -16.88
C ASN A 111 27.69 8.76 -16.42
N SER A 112 28.57 9.24 -15.54
CA SER A 112 28.54 10.62 -15.04
C SER A 112 29.21 11.58 -16.02
N LEU A 113 28.44 12.39 -16.75
CA LEU A 113 28.93 13.56 -17.48
C LEU A 113 27.88 14.68 -17.48
N GLY A 114 28.28 15.88 -17.07
CA GLY A 114 27.69 17.13 -17.55
C GLY A 114 26.82 17.92 -16.58
N ARG A 115 27.41 18.99 -16.03
CA ARG A 115 26.73 20.15 -15.44
C ARG A 115 26.06 20.90 -16.61
N ASP A 116 24.73 21.03 -16.62
CA ASP A 116 24.01 21.92 -17.55
C ASP A 116 22.88 22.63 -16.80
N ASP A 117 22.88 23.95 -16.93
CA ASP A 117 21.97 24.89 -16.28
C ASP A 117 20.98 25.34 -17.36
N GLY A 118 19.83 24.68 -17.47
CA GLY A 118 18.83 25.01 -18.50
C GLY A 118 17.65 24.05 -18.61
N LEU A 119 16.44 24.61 -18.60
CA LEU A 119 15.11 23.97 -18.64
C LEU A 119 14.62 23.34 -17.33
N SER A 120 14.37 24.19 -16.32
CA SER A 120 13.53 23.82 -15.18
C SER A 120 12.18 23.27 -15.69
N ILE A 121 11.93 21.98 -15.46
CA ILE A 121 10.60 21.39 -15.56
C ILE A 121 9.72 22.14 -14.56
N LYS A 122 8.89 23.07 -15.06
CA LYS A 122 7.81 23.64 -14.25
C LYS A 122 6.85 22.50 -13.96
N ARG A 123 6.96 21.91 -12.76
CA ARG A 123 6.01 20.91 -12.29
C ARG A 123 4.64 21.57 -12.22
N PRO A 124 3.66 21.24 -13.09
CA PRO A 124 2.31 21.71 -12.89
C PRO A 124 1.88 21.20 -11.51
N ASN A 125 1.42 22.11 -10.67
CA ASN A 125 1.05 21.77 -9.31
C ASN A 125 -0.30 21.04 -9.39
N GLU A 126 -0.28 19.74 -9.65
CA GLU A 126 -1.47 18.91 -9.80
C GLU A 126 -2.39 19.00 -8.58
N LEU A 127 -1.81 19.30 -7.41
CA LEU A 127 -2.51 19.64 -6.19
C LEU A 127 -3.39 20.89 -6.32
N LYS A 128 -2.95 21.92 -7.06
CA LYS A 128 -3.83 23.08 -7.38
C LYS A 128 -4.89 22.68 -8.40
N SER A 129 -4.52 21.94 -9.44
CA SER A 129 -5.45 21.49 -10.49
C SER A 129 -6.60 20.67 -9.91
N SER A 130 -6.28 19.75 -9.00
CA SER A 130 -7.26 18.92 -8.32
C SER A 130 -8.14 19.73 -7.38
N ILE A 131 -7.61 20.72 -6.66
CA ILE A 131 -8.41 21.64 -5.81
C ILE A 131 -9.43 22.41 -6.64
N PHE A 132 -9.08 22.88 -7.84
CA PHE A 132 -10.00 23.63 -8.71
C PHE A 132 -11.04 22.74 -9.38
N LEU A 133 -10.65 21.55 -9.85
CA LEU A 133 -11.55 20.65 -10.60
C LEU A 133 -12.50 19.84 -9.70
N HIS A 134 -12.14 19.61 -8.44
CA HIS A 134 -12.95 18.83 -7.49
C HIS A 134 -13.73 19.70 -6.49
N ASN A 135 -13.59 21.03 -6.53
CA ASN A 135 -14.41 21.93 -5.72
C ASN A 135 -15.75 22.23 -6.41
N LYS A 136 -16.84 21.74 -5.82
CA LYS A 136 -18.23 21.98 -6.26
C LYS A 136 -18.66 23.46 -6.16
N ILE A 137 -17.83 24.31 -5.54
CA ILE A 137 -18.02 25.76 -5.41
C ILE A 137 -17.66 26.49 -6.72
N SER A 138 -16.80 25.91 -7.55
CA SER A 138 -16.31 26.50 -8.80
C SER A 138 -17.10 25.97 -10.01
N THR A 139 -18.42 26.12 -10.01
CA THR A 139 -19.19 25.90 -11.24
C THR A 139 -19.07 27.14 -12.13
N PRO A 140 -18.78 27.00 -13.44
CA PRO A 140 -18.80 28.15 -14.33
C PRO A 140 -20.21 28.73 -14.34
N ILE A 141 -20.31 30.03 -14.07
CA ILE A 141 -21.56 30.78 -14.14
C ILE A 141 -22.03 30.67 -15.59
N ARG A 142 -23.15 29.96 -15.82
CA ARG A 142 -23.78 29.97 -17.14
C ARG A 142 -24.27 31.40 -17.36
N GLN A 143 -23.71 32.09 -18.35
CA GLN A 143 -24.25 33.36 -18.79
C GLN A 143 -25.64 33.10 -19.39
N PRO A 144 -26.67 33.88 -19.02
CA PRO A 144 -27.96 33.80 -19.70
C PRO A 144 -27.80 34.32 -21.15
N GLU A 145 -28.45 33.64 -22.09
CA GLU A 145 -28.74 34.16 -23.45
C GLU A 145 -29.64 35.40 -23.37
#